data_AF-A0A3C1K3L4-F1
#
_entry.id   AF-A0A3C1K3L4-F1
#
_cell.length_a   1.000
_cell.length_b   1.000
_cell.length_c   1.000
_cell.angle_alpha   90.00
_cell.angle_beta   90.00
_cell.angle_gamma   90.00
#
_symmetry.space_group_name_H-M   'P 1'
#
loop_
_entity.id
_entity.type
_entity.pdbx_description
1 polymer ?
#
loop_
_entity_poly.entity_id
_entity_poly.type
_entity_poly.pdbx_seq_one_letter_code
_entity_poly.pdbx_strand_id
1 'polypeptide(L)'
;MEDTFYVILYSYTSVLGGVRWCKSREEIYQTINFLNDYLSKDINTWDSSEFEREIVKINFFKRSSICDYNNYKFALNNSIENLVLLKRFFTYIIEDLKDKSMEQIQDFLDAIHAFPSAIINKRWNPVVYWNIYLLPYSNKWDEKFEENVINDFSN
;
A
#
# COMPACT_ATOMS: atom_id res chain seq x y z
N MET A 1 -8.68 -13.81 -12.79
CA MET A 1 -8.19 -13.75 -11.39
C MET A 1 -6.79 -13.18 -11.33
N GLU A 2 -5.80 -13.74 -12.05
CA GLU A 2 -4.45 -13.13 -12.15
C GLU A 2 -4.52 -11.67 -12.60
N ASP A 3 -5.09 -11.39 -13.79
CA ASP A 3 -5.10 -10.01 -14.32
C ASP A 3 -5.78 -9.00 -13.38
N THR A 4 -6.88 -9.38 -12.73
CA THR A 4 -7.58 -8.55 -11.75
C THR A 4 -6.73 -8.25 -10.51
N PHE A 5 -6.05 -9.27 -9.99
CA PHE A 5 -5.14 -9.13 -8.85
C PHE A 5 -4.01 -8.14 -9.15
N TYR A 6 -3.38 -8.28 -10.33
CA TYR A 6 -2.30 -7.39 -10.75
C TYR A 6 -2.78 -5.95 -10.96
N VAL A 7 -3.90 -5.75 -11.64
CA VAL A 7 -4.49 -4.41 -11.86
C VAL A 7 -4.76 -3.71 -10.54
N ILE A 8 -5.34 -4.43 -9.58
CA ILE A 8 -5.67 -3.88 -8.26
C ILE A 8 -4.40 -3.52 -7.50
N LEU A 9 -3.42 -4.42 -7.34
CA LEU A 9 -2.19 -4.08 -6.62
C LEU A 9 -1.37 -2.98 -7.28
N TYR A 10 -1.34 -2.93 -8.62
CA TYR A 10 -0.72 -1.81 -9.32
C TYR A 10 -1.44 -0.49 -9.03
N SER A 11 -2.77 -0.52 -9.01
CA SER A 11 -3.60 0.64 -8.66
C SER A 11 -3.36 1.10 -7.22
N TYR A 12 -3.12 0.19 -6.27
CA TYR A 12 -2.72 0.55 -4.89
C TYR A 12 -1.44 1.37 -4.89
N THR A 13 -0.42 0.97 -5.67
CA THR A 13 0.82 1.76 -5.78
C THR A 13 0.58 3.16 -6.32
N SER A 14 -0.24 3.31 -7.37
CA SER A 14 -0.61 4.63 -7.89
C SER A 14 -1.35 5.48 -6.87
N VAL A 15 -2.32 4.89 -6.15
CA VAL A 15 -3.10 5.59 -5.12
C VAL A 15 -2.19 6.03 -3.97
N LEU A 16 -1.39 5.13 -3.41
CA LEU A 16 -0.46 5.46 -2.31
C LEU A 16 0.57 6.51 -2.71
N GLY A 17 1.12 6.41 -3.94
CA GLY A 17 2.03 7.40 -4.50
C GLY A 17 1.40 8.78 -4.68
N GLY A 18 0.08 8.82 -4.67
CA GLY A 18 -0.73 10.03 -4.60
C GLY A 18 -0.99 10.53 -3.19
N VAL A 19 -1.45 9.63 -2.31
CA VAL A 19 -1.83 9.92 -0.92
C VAL A 19 -0.66 10.53 -0.12
N ARG A 20 0.59 10.15 -0.43
CA ARG A 20 1.78 10.77 0.19
C ARG A 20 1.89 12.29 -0.01
N TRP A 21 1.20 12.86 -1.00
CA TRP A 21 1.17 14.31 -1.26
C TRP A 21 -0.07 15.01 -0.67
N CYS A 22 -0.99 14.25 -0.07
CA CYS A 22 -2.19 14.80 0.55
C CYS A 22 -1.83 15.60 1.81
N LYS A 23 -2.52 16.74 1.97
CA LYS A 23 -2.32 17.64 3.12
C LYS A 23 -3.40 17.51 4.19
N SER A 24 -4.43 16.70 3.93
CA SER A 24 -5.56 16.49 4.83
C SER A 24 -5.48 15.10 5.46
N ARG A 25 -5.59 15.03 6.80
CA ARG A 25 -5.66 13.76 7.53
C ARG A 25 -6.89 12.96 7.15
N GLU A 26 -8.02 13.65 7.01
CA GLU A 26 -9.30 13.02 6.64
C GLU A 26 -9.18 12.35 5.27
N GLU A 27 -8.51 13.02 4.34
CA GLU A 27 -8.26 12.51 3.00
C GLU A 27 -7.38 11.24 3.00
N ILE A 28 -6.28 11.27 3.76
CA ILE A 28 -5.43 10.09 3.94
C ILE A 28 -6.23 8.96 4.60
N TYR A 29 -6.97 9.26 5.68
CA TYR A 29 -7.77 8.29 6.41
C TYR A 29 -8.78 7.59 5.51
N GLN A 30 -9.62 8.36 4.80
CA GLN A 30 -10.64 7.80 3.92
C GLN A 30 -10.04 6.90 2.84
N THR A 31 -8.90 7.31 2.26
CA THR A 31 -8.24 6.53 1.22
C THR A 31 -7.64 5.24 1.76
N ILE A 32 -6.85 5.34 2.82
CA ILE A 32 -6.18 4.17 3.41
C ILE A 32 -7.21 3.21 4.01
N ASN A 33 -8.28 3.73 4.62
CA ASN A 33 -9.37 2.89 5.11
C ASN A 33 -10.08 2.15 3.97
N PHE A 34 -10.37 2.81 2.83
CA PHE A 34 -10.92 2.14 1.66
C PHE A 34 -10.00 1.02 1.13
N LEU A 35 -8.70 1.28 1.00
CA LEU A 35 -7.73 0.27 0.56
C LEU A 35 -7.66 -0.91 1.55
N ASN A 36 -7.69 -0.63 2.85
CA ASN A 36 -7.68 -1.64 3.91
C ASN A 36 -8.95 -2.51 3.91
N ASP A 37 -10.12 -1.88 3.73
CA ASP A 37 -11.40 -2.57 3.64
C ASP A 37 -11.47 -3.45 2.38
N TYR A 38 -10.95 -2.95 1.25
CA TYR A 38 -10.92 -3.72 0.02
C TYR A 38 -9.96 -4.92 0.09
N LEU A 39 -8.78 -4.77 0.71
CA LEU A 39 -7.87 -5.90 1.01
C LEU A 39 -8.50 -6.96 1.92
N SER A 40 -9.51 -6.59 2.71
CA SER A 40 -10.19 -7.51 3.62
C SER A 40 -11.24 -8.38 2.93
N LYS A 41 -11.60 -8.07 1.67
CA LYS A 41 -12.47 -8.91 0.85
C LYS A 41 -11.75 -10.20 0.43
N ASP A 42 -12.50 -11.28 0.23
CA ASP A 42 -11.97 -12.49 -0.39
C ASP A 42 -11.36 -12.15 -1.75
N ILE A 43 -10.10 -12.51 -1.96
CA ILE A 43 -9.35 -12.25 -3.20
C ILE A 43 -10.07 -12.78 -4.46
N ASN A 44 -10.85 -13.85 -4.32
CA ASN A 44 -11.63 -14.42 -5.42
C ASN A 44 -12.83 -13.55 -5.82
N THR A 45 -13.21 -12.59 -4.97
CA THR A 45 -14.30 -11.64 -5.20
C THR A 45 -13.84 -10.28 -5.68
N TRP A 46 -12.53 -10.09 -5.84
CA TRP A 46 -11.98 -8.83 -6.32
C TRP A 46 -12.45 -8.53 -7.76
N ASP A 47 -12.84 -7.28 -7.98
CA ASP A 47 -13.28 -6.72 -9.26
C ASP A 47 -12.57 -5.37 -9.48
N SER A 48 -11.70 -5.32 -10.49
CA SER A 48 -10.95 -4.11 -10.83
C SER A 48 -11.88 -2.96 -11.25
N SER A 49 -12.99 -3.25 -11.92
CA SER A 49 -13.96 -2.23 -12.34
C SER A 49 -14.68 -1.62 -11.14
N GLU A 50 -15.01 -2.43 -10.13
CA GLU A 50 -15.55 -1.92 -8.86
C GLU A 50 -14.51 -1.06 -8.15
N PHE A 51 -13.29 -1.57 -8.03
CA PHE A 51 -12.19 -0.87 -7.36
C PHE A 51 -11.93 0.51 -7.97
N GLU A 52 -11.85 0.59 -9.29
CA GLU A 52 -11.69 1.85 -10.03
C GLU A 52 -12.84 2.84 -9.78
N ARG A 53 -14.08 2.37 -9.80
CA ARG A 53 -15.26 3.22 -9.52
C ARG A 53 -15.20 3.82 -8.13
N GLU A 54 -14.82 3.04 -7.12
CA GLU A 54 -14.73 3.53 -5.75
C GLU A 54 -13.57 4.52 -5.58
N ILE A 55 -12.39 4.28 -6.15
CA ILE A 55 -11.28 5.25 -6.11
C ILE A 55 -11.68 6.60 -6.71
N VAL A 56 -12.41 6.59 -7.82
CA VAL A 56 -12.89 7.82 -8.47
C VAL A 56 -13.82 8.60 -7.55
N LYS A 57 -14.68 7.93 -6.77
CA LYS A 57 -15.56 8.60 -5.80
C LYS A 57 -14.80 9.26 -4.67
N ILE A 58 -13.68 8.67 -4.24
CA ILE A 58 -12.82 9.21 -3.18
C ILE A 58 -12.00 10.42 -3.71
N ASN A 59 -12.14 10.78 -4.99
CA ASN A 59 -11.75 12.07 -5.58
C ASN A 59 -10.24 12.39 -5.59
N PHE A 60 -9.37 11.39 -5.47
CA PHE A 60 -7.92 11.63 -5.37
C PHE A 60 -7.20 11.82 -6.71
N PHE A 61 -7.71 11.27 -7.81
CA PHE A 61 -7.02 11.33 -9.11
C PHE A 61 -7.98 11.56 -10.26
N LYS A 62 -7.78 12.66 -11.01
CA LYS A 62 -8.24 12.74 -12.41
C LYS A 62 -7.62 11.54 -13.12
N ARG A 63 -8.43 10.51 -13.41
CA ARG A 63 -8.36 9.40 -14.40
C ARG A 63 -7.04 8.92 -15.06
N SER A 64 -5.90 9.60 -14.95
CA SER A 64 -4.77 9.51 -15.87
C SER A 64 -3.65 8.57 -15.43
N SER A 65 -3.82 7.75 -14.38
CA SER A 65 -2.77 6.82 -13.95
C SER A 65 -3.25 5.46 -13.45
N ILE A 66 -4.51 5.09 -13.73
CA ILE A 66 -4.90 3.67 -13.71
C ILE A 66 -4.36 3.10 -15.03
N CYS A 67 -3.13 2.58 -14.98
CA CYS A 67 -2.38 2.18 -16.17
C CYS A 67 -3.05 1.01 -16.90
N ASP A 68 -2.96 1.05 -18.23
CA ASP A 68 -3.14 -0.10 -19.12
C ASP A 68 -2.17 -1.22 -18.74
N TYR A 69 -2.69 -2.21 -18.02
CA TYR A 69 -2.01 -3.46 -17.71
C TYR A 69 -1.91 -4.31 -18.98
N ASN A 70 -0.88 -4.11 -19.79
CA ASN A 70 -0.74 -4.87 -21.04
C ASN A 70 0.51 -5.75 -21.16
N ASN A 71 1.42 -5.85 -20.17
CA ASN A 71 2.68 -6.59 -20.42
C ASN A 71 3.40 -7.29 -19.26
N TYR A 72 2.81 -7.49 -18.07
CA TYR A 72 3.55 -8.07 -16.94
C TYR A 72 2.84 -9.27 -16.30
N LYS A 73 3.00 -10.47 -16.88
CA LYS A 73 2.64 -11.72 -16.22
C LYS A 73 3.79 -12.20 -15.33
N PHE A 74 3.60 -12.15 -14.02
CA PHE A 74 4.50 -12.78 -13.06
C PHE A 74 3.76 -13.86 -12.26
N ALA A 75 4.43 -14.57 -11.35
CA ALA A 75 3.87 -15.73 -10.64
C ALA A 75 3.76 -15.40 -9.15
N LEU A 76 2.64 -15.82 -8.55
CA LEU A 76 2.07 -15.46 -7.26
C LEU A 76 2.74 -16.05 -6.01
N ASN A 77 3.85 -16.76 -6.12
CA ASN A 77 4.42 -17.47 -4.96
C ASN A 77 4.89 -16.44 -3.91
N ASN A 78 4.18 -16.42 -2.77
CA ASN A 78 4.27 -15.49 -1.62
C ASN A 78 3.30 -14.30 -1.60
N SER A 79 2.22 -14.29 -2.40
CA SER A 79 1.29 -13.14 -2.41
C SER A 79 0.50 -12.96 -1.11
N ILE A 80 0.02 -14.02 -0.46
CA ILE A 80 -0.88 -13.91 0.71
C ILE A 80 -0.20 -13.26 1.91
N GLU A 81 1.00 -13.71 2.29
CA GLU A 81 1.76 -13.13 3.42
C GLU A 81 2.08 -11.65 3.18
N ASN A 82 2.44 -11.31 1.95
CA ASN A 82 2.69 -9.93 1.56
C ASN A 82 1.42 -9.05 1.58
N LEU A 83 0.25 -9.62 1.25
CA LEU A 83 -1.03 -8.90 1.40
C LEU A 83 -1.37 -8.67 2.87
N VAL A 84 -1.08 -9.63 3.74
CA VAL A 84 -1.23 -9.47 5.20
C VAL A 84 -0.32 -8.35 5.69
N LEU A 85 0.93 -8.31 5.24
CA LEU A 85 1.89 -7.27 5.59
C LEU A 85 1.42 -5.88 5.09
N LEU A 86 0.97 -5.78 3.84
CA LEU A 86 0.40 -4.53 3.30
C LEU A 86 -0.80 -4.05 4.12
N LYS A 87 -1.67 -4.96 4.56
CA LYS A 87 -2.81 -4.66 5.43
C LYS A 87 -2.36 -4.14 6.80
N ARG A 88 -1.29 -4.69 7.37
CA ARG A 88 -0.71 -4.20 8.63
C ARG A 88 -0.21 -2.77 8.49
N PHE A 89 0.47 -2.41 7.39
CA PHE A 89 0.89 -1.02 7.15
C PHE A 89 -0.29 -0.05 7.11
N PHE A 90 -1.41 -0.44 6.50
CA PHE A 90 -2.59 0.42 6.49
C PHE A 90 -3.21 0.59 7.86
N THR A 91 -3.21 -0.48 8.65
CA THR A 91 -3.67 -0.41 10.04
C THR A 91 -2.79 0.54 10.85
N TYR A 92 -1.46 0.47 10.69
CA TYR A 92 -0.54 1.40 11.33
C TYR A 92 -0.84 2.85 10.93
N ILE A 93 -1.01 3.14 9.63
CA ILE A 93 -1.38 4.50 9.19
C ILE A 93 -2.70 4.96 9.81
N ILE A 94 -3.73 4.11 9.83
CA ILE A 94 -5.06 4.43 10.38
C ILE A 94 -4.99 4.74 11.88
N GLU A 95 -4.22 3.96 12.64
CA GLU A 95 -4.04 4.15 14.08
C GLU A 95 -3.19 5.40 14.36
N ASP A 96 -2.08 5.55 13.66
CA ASP A 96 -1.12 6.65 13.84
C ASP A 96 -1.61 8.00 13.30
N LEU A 97 -2.61 8.00 12.42
CA LEU A 97 -3.26 9.22 11.91
C LEU A 97 -3.85 10.12 13.01
N LYS A 98 -4.05 9.62 14.22
CA LYS A 98 -4.52 10.40 15.37
C LYS A 98 -3.38 11.06 16.15
N ASP A 99 -2.25 10.38 16.26
CA ASP A 99 -1.23 10.70 17.27
C ASP A 99 0.10 11.18 16.68
N LYS A 100 0.40 10.84 15.41
CA LYS A 100 1.66 11.21 14.73
C LYS A 100 1.55 12.52 13.96
N SER A 101 2.70 13.13 13.67
CA SER A 101 2.74 14.32 12.80
C SER A 101 2.38 13.94 11.35
N MET A 102 1.88 14.90 10.57
CA MET A 102 1.62 14.68 9.14
C MET A 102 2.89 14.29 8.37
N GLU A 103 4.04 14.83 8.77
CA GLU A 103 5.33 14.54 8.15
C GLU A 103 5.72 13.07 8.35
N GLN A 104 5.54 12.52 9.54
CA GLN A 104 5.83 11.10 9.82
C GLN A 104 4.93 10.16 9.01
N ILE A 105 3.64 10.51 8.89
CA ILE A 105 2.68 9.73 8.08
C ILE A 105 3.07 9.78 6.60
N GLN A 106 3.47 10.95 6.10
CA GLN A 106 3.93 11.12 4.72
C GLN A 106 5.24 10.36 4.46
N ASP A 107 6.21 10.43 5.37
CA ASP A 107 7.46 9.66 5.27
C ASP A 107 7.17 8.14 5.21
N PHE A 108 6.25 7.64 6.04
CA PHE A 108 5.87 6.23 5.98
C PHE A 108 5.15 5.86 4.69
N LEU A 109 4.19 6.67 4.23
CA LEU A 109 3.53 6.49 2.93
C LEU A 109 4.54 6.50 1.78
N ASP A 110 5.55 7.37 1.84
CA ASP A 110 6.62 7.47 0.86
C ASP A 110 7.46 6.20 0.83
N ALA A 111 7.71 5.58 1.99
CA ALA A 111 8.43 4.31 2.10
C ALA A 111 7.61 3.09 1.61
N ILE A 112 6.29 3.06 1.82
CA ILE A 112 5.45 1.89 1.49
C ILE A 112 4.73 1.97 0.14
N HIS A 113 4.66 3.12 -0.54
CA HIS A 113 3.81 3.25 -1.74
C HIS A 113 4.18 2.27 -2.87
N ALA A 114 5.46 1.90 -2.97
CA ALA A 114 5.95 0.94 -3.96
C ALA A 114 5.74 -0.53 -3.55
N PHE A 115 5.36 -0.79 -2.29
CA PHE A 115 5.22 -2.14 -1.76
C PHE A 115 4.18 -2.97 -2.52
N PRO A 116 2.96 -2.50 -2.84
CA PRO A 116 2.00 -3.28 -3.64
C PRO A 116 2.56 -3.75 -4.98
N SER A 117 3.29 -2.89 -5.69
CA SER A 117 4.01 -3.24 -6.91
C SER A 117 5.15 -4.22 -6.65
N ALA A 118 5.83 -4.14 -5.50
CA ALA A 118 6.85 -5.11 -5.10
C ALA A 118 6.25 -6.52 -4.88
N ILE A 119 5.02 -6.64 -4.36
CA ILE A 119 4.32 -7.94 -4.19
C ILE A 119 4.17 -8.66 -5.53
N ILE A 120 3.85 -7.92 -6.60
CA ILE A 120 3.61 -8.50 -7.93
C ILE A 120 4.89 -8.66 -8.76
N ASN A 121 5.98 -7.98 -8.38
CA ASN A 121 7.27 -8.08 -9.04
C ASN A 121 8.18 -9.05 -8.28
N LYS A 122 8.49 -10.22 -8.86
CA LYS A 122 9.36 -11.30 -8.30
C LYS A 122 10.78 -10.89 -7.83
N ARG A 123 11.12 -9.60 -7.90
CA ARG A 123 12.45 -9.07 -7.56
C ARG A 123 12.61 -8.73 -6.09
N TRP A 124 11.52 -8.68 -5.31
CA TRP A 124 11.54 -8.15 -3.96
C TRP A 124 11.15 -9.22 -2.94
N ASN A 125 12.13 -9.67 -2.17
CA ASN A 125 11.88 -10.32 -0.88
C ASN A 125 11.60 -9.22 0.16
N PRO A 126 10.68 -9.41 1.13
CA PRO A 126 10.40 -8.45 2.21
C PRO A 126 11.66 -7.86 2.86
N VAL A 127 12.66 -8.68 3.18
CA VAL A 127 13.94 -8.23 3.77
C VAL A 127 14.69 -7.27 2.85
N VAL A 128 14.66 -7.53 1.54
CA VAL A 128 15.30 -6.66 0.53
C VAL A 128 14.51 -5.36 0.41
N TYR A 129 13.18 -5.41 0.44
CA TYR A 129 12.33 -4.22 0.43
C TYR A 129 12.59 -3.37 1.67
N TRP A 130 12.64 -3.98 2.86
CA TRP A 130 12.98 -3.31 4.12
C TRP A 130 14.28 -2.51 4.01
N ASN A 131 15.36 -3.19 3.63
CA ASN A 131 16.69 -2.57 3.57
C ASN A 131 16.78 -1.41 2.57
N ILE A 132 16.04 -1.47 1.45
CA ILE A 132 16.13 -0.48 0.39
C ILE A 132 15.15 0.68 0.57
N TYR A 133 13.93 0.41 1.07
CA TYR A 133 12.84 1.38 1.08
C TYR A 133 12.37 1.81 2.47
N LEU A 134 12.48 0.97 3.50
CA LEU A 134 11.97 1.29 4.84
C LEU A 134 13.09 1.76 5.78
N LEU A 135 14.22 1.06 5.80
CA LEU A 135 15.38 1.39 6.63
C LEU A 135 15.87 2.85 6.45
N PRO A 136 15.90 3.44 5.24
CA PRO A 136 16.31 4.85 5.09
C PRO A 136 15.38 5.86 5.77
N TYR A 137 14.15 5.46 6.11
CA TYR A 137 13.14 6.29 6.76
C TYR A 137 13.00 5.95 8.26
N SER A 138 13.52 4.81 8.72
CA SER A 138 13.27 4.29 10.06
C SER A 138 13.79 5.21 11.16
N ASN A 139 14.88 5.94 10.90
CA ASN A 139 15.46 6.94 11.79
C ASN A 139 14.55 8.15 12.07
N LYS A 140 13.46 8.31 11.32
CA LYS A 140 12.46 9.37 11.53
C LYS A 140 11.20 8.87 12.24
N TRP A 141 11.10 7.57 12.46
CA TRP A 141 9.98 6.95 13.17
C TRP A 141 10.30 6.85 14.66
N ASP A 142 9.28 6.76 15.50
CA ASP A 142 9.53 6.43 16.91
C ASP A 142 9.92 4.96 17.06
N GLU A 143 10.71 4.65 18.08
CA GLU A 143 11.27 3.32 18.34
C GLU A 143 10.19 2.23 18.38
N LYS A 144 9.01 2.52 18.95
CA LYS A 144 7.91 1.54 19.04
C LYS A 144 7.31 1.23 17.67
N PHE A 145 7.15 2.24 16.82
CA PHE A 145 6.73 2.04 15.44
C PHE A 145 7.77 1.25 14.64
N GLU A 146 9.05 1.59 14.77
CA GLU A 146 10.14 0.86 14.13
C GLU A 146 10.17 -0.61 14.55
N GLU A 147 10.05 -0.91 15.85
CA GLU A 147 9.98 -2.28 16.36
C GLU A 147 8.78 -3.07 15.81
N ASN A 148 7.60 -2.45 15.76
CA ASN A 148 6.40 -3.09 15.18
C ASN A 148 6.62 -3.48 13.72
N VAL A 149 7.18 -2.57 12.91
CA VAL A 149 7.43 -2.85 11.50
C VAL A 149 8.56 -3.87 11.34
N ILE A 150 9.66 -3.80 12.11
CA ILE A 150 10.76 -4.80 12.05
C ILE A 150 10.26 -6.21 12.35
N ASN A 151 9.42 -6.36 13.38
CA ASN A 151 8.86 -7.66 13.76
C ASN A 151 8.01 -8.28 12.62
N ASP A 152 7.35 -7.43 11.84
CA ASP A 152 6.54 -7.85 10.70
C ASP A 152 7.37 -8.26 9.47
N PHE A 153 8.62 -7.81 9.37
CA PHE A 153 9.55 -8.16 8.29
C PHE A 153 10.52 -9.31 8.62
N SER A 154 10.65 -9.64 9.90
CA SER A 154 11.63 -10.62 10.40
C SER A 154 11.06 -12.03 10.61
N ASN A 155 9.73 -12.20 10.47
CA ASN A 155 9.01 -13.46 10.57
C ASN A 155 8.57 -13.97 9.19
#